data_AF-A0A7W8E579-F1
#
_entry.id   AF-A0A7W8E579-F1
#
_cell.length_a   1.000
_cell.length_b   1.000
_cell.length_c   1.000
_cell.angle_alpha   90.00
_cell.angle_beta   90.00
_cell.angle_gamma   90.00
#
_symmetry.space_group_name_H-M   'P 1'
#
loop_
_entity.id
_entity.type
_entity.pdbx_description
1 polymer ?
#
loop_
_entity_poly.entity_id
_entity_poly.type
_entity_poly.pdbx_seq_one_letter_code
_entity_poly.pdbx_strand_id
1 'polypeptide(L)'
;MNFPDTQKTSRSNEAGFTLIELLIVMSVMLILMTLGIPQLLKLRKNANELSAQQSIRTVVNAELQYNSAYPANGFACTLPALGGDPKSGAPSALGAQLIPTDLATGNKAGYTFTIACGGKVTVNNQDQFSSFEITATPTSVGKTGDRGFCIDENNVLRFDPAGATNCTQTVQ
;
A
#
# COMPACT_ATOMS: atom_id res chain seq x y z
N MET A 1 5.61 78.03 35.55
CA MET A 1 4.31 77.44 35.21
C MET A 1 4.54 76.04 34.67
N ASN A 2 3.88 75.05 35.27
CA ASN A 2 3.95 73.63 34.93
C ASN A 2 2.84 73.32 33.90
N PHE A 3 3.14 72.63 32.81
CA PHE A 3 2.13 71.93 32.00
C PHE A 3 2.70 70.55 31.63
N PRO A 4 2.19 69.46 32.24
CA PRO A 4 2.58 68.11 31.85
C PRO A 4 1.85 67.67 30.58
N ASP A 5 2.60 67.22 29.58
CA ASP A 5 2.07 66.58 28.38
C ASP A 5 1.31 65.30 28.75
N THR A 6 0.01 65.29 28.45
CA THR A 6 -0.86 64.14 28.68
C THR A 6 -0.66 63.15 27.54
N GLN A 7 0.23 62.17 27.71
CA GLN A 7 0.33 61.04 26.79
C GLN A 7 -0.95 60.20 26.86
N LYS A 8 -1.81 60.36 25.85
CA LYS A 8 -3.01 59.56 25.65
C LYS A 8 -2.59 58.18 25.14
N THR A 9 -2.39 57.22 26.06
CA THR A 9 -2.18 55.82 25.74
C THR A 9 -3.45 55.24 25.10
N SER A 10 -3.42 55.07 23.78
CA SER A 10 -4.40 54.29 23.04
C SER A 10 -4.30 52.83 23.48
N ARG A 11 -5.15 52.40 24.41
CA ARG A 11 -5.36 50.96 24.66
C ARG A 11 -6.01 50.38 23.41
N SER A 12 -5.25 49.62 22.63
CA SER A 12 -5.79 48.70 21.64
C SER A 12 -6.76 47.75 22.37
N ASN A 13 -8.04 47.82 22.00
CA ASN A 13 -9.04 46.87 22.48
C ASN A 13 -8.63 45.47 21.99
N GLU A 14 -7.99 44.70 22.85
CA GLU A 14 -7.82 43.26 22.66
C GLU A 14 -9.23 42.64 22.73
N ALA A 15 -9.83 42.40 21.56
CA ALA A 15 -11.03 41.58 21.45
C ALA A 15 -10.64 40.13 21.77
N GLY A 16 -10.68 39.77 23.06
CA GLY A 16 -10.44 38.41 23.51
C GLY A 16 -11.57 37.50 23.07
N PHE A 17 -11.22 36.33 22.52
CA PHE A 17 -12.17 35.25 22.26
C PHE A 17 -12.72 34.75 23.59
N THR A 18 -14.03 34.64 23.73
CA THR A 18 -14.61 34.14 24.98
C THR A 18 -14.36 32.63 25.12
N LEU A 19 -14.18 32.13 26.35
CA LEU A 19 -14.06 30.68 26.58
C LEU A 19 -15.31 29.93 26.08
N ILE A 20 -16.48 30.55 26.17
CA ILE A 20 -17.73 29.95 25.69
C ILE A 20 -17.78 29.83 24.16
N GLU A 21 -17.27 30.81 23.41
CA GLU A 21 -17.15 30.68 21.95
C GLU A 21 -16.20 29.55 21.57
N LEU A 22 -15.06 29.43 22.26
CA LEU A 22 -14.12 28.34 22.01
C LEU A 22 -14.76 26.97 22.31
N LEU A 23 -15.54 26.86 23.39
CA LEU A 23 -16.23 25.62 23.76
C LEU A 23 -17.30 25.22 22.73
N ILE A 24 -18.04 26.18 22.19
CA ILE A 24 -19.03 25.91 21.14
C ILE A 24 -18.32 25.46 19.85
N VAL A 25 -17.23 26.12 19.47
CA VAL A 25 -16.44 25.73 18.28
C VAL A 25 -15.87 24.32 18.44
N MET A 26 -15.24 24.02 19.59
CA MET A 26 -14.67 22.69 19.84
C MET A 26 -15.75 21.61 19.87
N SER A 27 -16.92 21.87 20.46
CA SER A 27 -18.00 20.89 20.50
C SER A 27 -18.57 20.58 19.10
N VAL A 28 -18.77 21.59 18.26
CA VAL A 28 -19.20 21.37 16.86
C VAL A 28 -18.12 20.63 16.07
N MET A 29 -16.84 20.99 16.23
CA MET A 29 -15.73 20.26 15.58
C MET A 29 -15.70 18.78 15.97
N LEU A 30 -15.88 18.45 17.26
CA LEU A 30 -15.89 17.06 17.72
C LEU A 30 -17.04 16.26 17.10
N ILE A 31 -18.25 16.84 17.02
CA ILE A 31 -19.40 16.18 16.38
C ILE A 31 -19.10 15.85 14.91
N LEU A 32 -18.55 16.81 14.16
CA LEU A 32 -18.18 16.60 12.76
C LEU A 32 -17.09 15.53 12.61
N MET A 33 -16.08 15.54 13.48
CA MET A 33 -15.01 14.53 13.48
C MET A 33 -15.55 13.12 13.78
N THR A 34 -16.44 12.97 14.76
CA THR A 34 -17.02 11.66 15.11
C THR A 34 -17.77 11.04 13.92
N LEU A 35 -18.48 11.84 13.13
CA LEU A 35 -19.17 11.37 11.91
C LEU A 35 -18.21 11.14 10.74
N GLY A 36 -17.13 11.92 10.65
CA GLY A 36 -16.16 11.84 9.55
C GLY A 36 -15.17 10.67 9.65
N ILE A 37 -14.74 10.29 10.85
CA ILE A 37 -13.79 9.18 11.08
C ILE A 37 -14.23 7.85 10.44
N PRO A 38 -15.46 7.34 10.62
CA PRO A 38 -15.85 6.05 10.04
C PRO A 38 -15.81 6.06 8.51
N GLN A 39 -16.17 7.17 7.87
CA GLN A 39 -16.09 7.31 6.41
C GLN A 39 -14.62 7.33 5.95
N LEU A 40 -13.75 8.04 6.67
CA LEU A 40 -12.31 8.05 6.36
C LEU A 40 -11.68 6.65 6.46
N LEU A 41 -12.05 5.85 7.48
CA LEU A 41 -11.55 4.47 7.61
C LEU A 41 -11.98 3.60 6.44
N LYS A 42 -13.24 3.71 6.00
CA LYS A 42 -13.74 2.99 4.81
C LYS A 42 -12.99 3.42 3.53
N LEU A 43 -12.76 4.71 3.35
CA LEU A 43 -12.01 5.22 2.19
C LEU A 43 -10.57 4.72 2.17
N ARG A 44 -9.90 4.70 3.33
CA ARG A 44 -8.53 4.17 3.45
C ARG A 44 -8.47 2.68 3.10
N LYS A 45 -9.41 1.86 3.60
CA LYS A 45 -9.52 0.45 3.22
C LYS A 45 -9.68 0.27 1.71
N ASN A 46 -10.59 1.01 1.09
CA ASN A 46 -10.81 0.93 -0.36
C ASN A 46 -9.56 1.34 -1.15
N ALA A 47 -8.85 2.38 -0.69
CA ALA A 47 -7.59 2.81 -1.31
C ALA A 47 -6.49 1.75 -1.17
N ASN A 48 -6.39 1.10 -0.01
CA ASN A 48 -5.47 0.00 0.22
C ASN A 48 -5.77 -1.20 -0.69
N GLU A 49 -7.04 -1.59 -0.80
CA GLU A 49 -7.49 -2.66 -1.70
C GLU A 49 -7.17 -2.35 -3.17
N LEU A 50 -7.41 -1.11 -3.62
CA LEU A 50 -7.05 -0.67 -4.96
C LEU A 50 -5.53 -0.71 -5.18
N SER A 51 -4.76 -0.24 -4.20
CA SER A 51 -3.29 -0.30 -4.23
C SER A 51 -2.79 -1.73 -4.31
N ALA A 52 -3.43 -2.68 -3.60
CA ALA A 52 -3.10 -4.08 -3.66
C ALA A 52 -3.35 -4.68 -5.05
N GLN A 53 -4.51 -4.42 -5.65
CA GLN A 53 -4.82 -4.89 -7.00
C GLN A 53 -3.86 -4.33 -8.06
N GLN A 54 -3.49 -3.05 -7.96
CA GLN A 54 -2.51 -2.44 -8.85
C GLN A 54 -1.12 -3.03 -8.65
N SER A 55 -0.70 -3.20 -7.39
CA SER A 55 0.61 -3.76 -7.05
C SER A 55 0.75 -5.20 -7.54
N ILE A 56 -0.29 -6.03 -7.40
CA ILE A 56 -0.32 -7.39 -7.96
C ILE A 56 -0.08 -7.36 -9.48
N ARG A 57 -0.77 -6.49 -10.23
CA ARG A 57 -0.56 -6.38 -11.68
C ARG A 57 0.85 -5.90 -12.03
N THR A 58 1.44 -5.02 -11.21
CA THR A 58 2.84 -4.63 -11.36
C THR A 58 3.78 -5.82 -11.17
N VAL A 59 3.52 -6.69 -10.19
CA VAL A 59 4.31 -7.92 -9.98
C VAL A 59 4.16 -8.87 -11.16
N VAL A 60 2.95 -9.08 -11.69
CA VAL A 60 2.75 -9.92 -12.91
C VAL A 60 3.55 -9.38 -14.10
N ASN A 61 3.50 -8.07 -14.34
CA ASN A 61 4.28 -7.47 -15.43
C ASN A 61 5.79 -7.62 -15.21
N ALA A 62 6.24 -7.60 -13.96
CA ALA A 62 7.64 -7.86 -13.60
C ALA A 62 8.02 -9.33 -13.78
N GLU A 63 7.14 -10.28 -13.47
CA GLU A 63 7.35 -11.72 -13.74
C GLU A 63 7.55 -11.99 -15.24
N LEU A 64 6.72 -11.38 -16.10
CA LEU A 64 6.86 -11.50 -17.54
C LEU A 64 8.20 -10.94 -18.05
N GLN A 65 8.62 -9.79 -17.52
CA GLN A 65 9.92 -9.19 -17.85
C GLN A 65 11.09 -10.03 -17.31
N TYR A 66 10.96 -10.55 -16.09
CA TYR A 66 11.95 -11.39 -15.44
C TYR A 66 12.19 -12.67 -16.24
N ASN A 67 11.13 -13.36 -16.66
CA ASN A 67 11.23 -14.57 -17.47
C ASN A 67 11.91 -14.29 -18.83
N SER A 68 11.67 -13.11 -19.44
CA SER A 68 12.36 -12.70 -20.66
C SER A 68 13.84 -12.37 -20.43
N ALA A 69 14.20 -11.79 -19.27
CA ALA A 69 15.58 -11.41 -18.94
C ALA A 69 16.43 -12.59 -18.42
N TYR A 70 15.79 -13.53 -17.72
CA TYR A 70 16.42 -14.68 -17.06
C TYR A 70 15.71 -16.00 -17.44
N PRO A 71 15.67 -16.37 -18.73
CA PRO A 71 14.89 -17.52 -19.20
C PRO A 71 15.35 -18.87 -18.62
N ALA A 72 16.60 -18.96 -18.15
CA ALA A 72 17.12 -20.15 -17.48
C ALA A 72 16.44 -20.42 -16.13
N ASN A 73 15.89 -19.39 -15.48
CA ASN A 73 15.22 -19.48 -14.19
C ASN A 73 13.69 -19.59 -14.35
N GLY A 74 13.15 -19.11 -15.48
CA GLY A 74 11.71 -19.01 -15.67
C GLY A 74 11.12 -17.83 -14.89
N PHE A 75 10.02 -18.05 -14.19
CA PHE A 75 9.43 -17.08 -13.28
C PHE A 75 10.18 -16.98 -11.94
N ALA A 76 10.10 -15.83 -11.28
CA ALA A 76 10.67 -15.62 -9.97
C ALA A 76 9.76 -16.19 -8.88
N CYS A 77 10.35 -16.75 -7.83
CA CYS A 77 9.59 -17.36 -6.73
C CYS A 77 9.58 -16.51 -5.46
N THR A 78 10.20 -15.34 -5.51
CA THR A 78 10.31 -14.45 -4.36
C THR A 78 10.24 -13.00 -4.83
N LEU A 79 9.56 -12.15 -4.07
CA LEU A 79 9.49 -10.72 -4.35
C LEU A 79 10.87 -10.03 -4.37
N PRO A 80 11.83 -10.38 -3.49
CA PRO A 80 13.18 -9.84 -3.58
C PRO A 80 13.89 -10.12 -4.91
N ALA A 81 13.64 -11.27 -5.55
CA ALA A 81 14.23 -11.60 -6.84
C ALA A 81 13.75 -10.69 -7.98
N LEU A 82 12.47 -10.30 -7.96
CA LEU A 82 11.93 -9.29 -8.87
C LEU A 82 12.39 -7.87 -8.51
N GLY A 83 12.59 -7.62 -7.22
CA GLY A 83 13.04 -6.35 -6.67
C GLY A 83 14.56 -6.24 -6.62
N GLY A 84 15.07 -5.64 -5.57
CA GLY A 84 16.49 -5.35 -5.38
C GLY A 84 16.72 -3.86 -5.18
N ASP A 85 17.79 -3.52 -4.45
CA ASP A 85 18.18 -2.13 -4.26
C ASP A 85 18.94 -1.65 -5.52
N PRO A 86 18.51 -0.59 -6.21
CA PRO A 86 19.27 -0.01 -7.32
C PRO A 86 20.71 0.39 -6.94
N LYS A 87 20.98 0.57 -5.65
CA LYS A 87 22.30 0.88 -5.11
C LYS A 87 23.18 -0.36 -4.88
N SER A 88 22.63 -1.57 -4.91
CA SER A 88 23.39 -2.81 -4.66
C SER A 88 24.15 -3.33 -5.88
N GLY A 89 23.99 -2.69 -7.05
CA GLY A 89 24.73 -3.01 -8.28
C GLY A 89 23.81 -3.18 -9.49
N ALA A 90 24.35 -3.81 -10.54
CA ALA A 90 23.59 -4.12 -11.74
C ALA A 90 22.51 -5.21 -11.49
N PRO A 91 21.38 -5.20 -12.23
CA PRO A 91 20.34 -6.21 -12.11
C PRO A 91 20.85 -7.65 -12.28
N SER A 92 20.36 -8.55 -11.44
CA SER A 92 20.67 -9.99 -11.50
C SER A 92 19.41 -10.82 -11.24
N ALA A 93 19.46 -12.13 -11.47
CA ALA A 93 18.33 -13.02 -11.21
C ALA A 93 17.86 -13.05 -9.73
N LEU A 94 18.71 -12.64 -8.78
CA LEU A 94 18.35 -12.54 -7.36
C LEU A 94 17.90 -11.13 -6.94
N GLY A 95 17.90 -10.18 -7.88
CA GLY A 95 17.53 -8.79 -7.66
C GLY A 95 17.48 -8.06 -9.01
N ALA A 96 16.39 -8.28 -9.75
CA ALA A 96 16.20 -7.81 -11.12
C ALA A 96 15.84 -6.32 -11.22
N GLN A 97 15.49 -5.68 -10.10
CA GLN A 97 15.14 -4.26 -9.98
C GLN A 97 13.92 -3.87 -10.84
N LEU A 98 12.99 -4.80 -11.05
CA LEU A 98 11.78 -4.64 -11.89
C LEU A 98 10.58 -4.11 -11.12
N ILE A 99 10.55 -4.31 -9.80
CA ILE A 99 9.52 -3.76 -8.91
C ILE A 99 10.14 -2.78 -7.90
N PRO A 100 9.37 -1.79 -7.40
CA PRO A 100 9.86 -0.87 -6.39
C PRO A 100 10.19 -1.61 -5.08
N THR A 101 11.14 -1.05 -4.32
CA THR A 101 11.68 -1.69 -3.11
C THR A 101 10.65 -1.90 -2.02
N ASP A 102 9.63 -1.03 -1.91
CA ASP A 102 8.52 -1.19 -0.97
C ASP A 102 7.74 -2.50 -1.24
N LEU A 103 7.43 -2.78 -2.50
CA LEU A 103 6.73 -4.00 -2.91
C LEU A 103 7.63 -5.24 -2.82
N ALA A 104 8.93 -5.08 -3.08
CA ALA A 104 9.92 -6.15 -2.95
C ALA A 104 10.04 -6.68 -1.50
N THR A 105 9.74 -5.86 -0.49
CA THR A 105 9.70 -6.30 0.91
C THR A 105 8.47 -7.15 1.26
N GLY A 106 7.51 -7.25 0.35
CA GLY A 106 6.26 -7.96 0.57
C GLY A 106 5.24 -7.21 1.40
N ASN A 107 5.43 -5.93 1.71
CA ASN A 107 4.43 -5.16 2.45
C ASN A 107 4.19 -3.78 1.83
N LYS A 108 2.94 -3.49 1.47
CA LYS A 108 2.57 -2.20 0.86
C LYS A 108 1.11 -1.86 1.15
N ALA A 109 0.85 -0.60 1.51
CA ALA A 109 -0.49 -0.07 1.75
C ALA A 109 -1.37 -0.94 2.68
N GLY A 110 -0.78 -1.54 3.73
CA GLY A 110 -1.50 -2.40 4.67
C GLY A 110 -1.82 -3.81 4.16
N TYR A 111 -1.21 -4.22 3.04
CA TYR A 111 -1.30 -5.56 2.48
C TYR A 111 0.07 -6.25 2.51
N THR A 112 0.04 -7.56 2.72
CA THR A 112 1.20 -8.46 2.60
C THR A 112 1.10 -9.21 1.28
N PHE A 113 2.18 -9.17 0.51
CA PHE A 113 2.31 -9.78 -0.80
C PHE A 113 3.26 -10.98 -0.69
N THR A 114 2.88 -12.08 -1.31
CA THR A 114 3.70 -13.28 -1.42
C THR A 114 3.62 -13.84 -2.82
N ILE A 115 4.71 -14.47 -3.26
CA ILE A 115 4.78 -15.20 -4.53
C ILE A 115 5.02 -16.66 -4.18
N ALA A 116 4.28 -17.54 -4.82
CA ALA A 116 4.51 -18.97 -4.80
C ALA A 116 4.71 -19.44 -6.23
N CYS A 117 5.84 -20.09 -6.52
CA CYS A 117 6.02 -20.77 -7.80
C CYS A 117 5.31 -22.13 -7.79
N GLY A 118 4.76 -22.48 -8.96
CA GLY A 118 4.23 -23.80 -9.25
C GLY A 118 5.18 -24.59 -10.15
N GLY A 119 4.64 -25.15 -11.23
CA GLY A 119 5.30 -26.11 -12.13
C GLY A 119 6.80 -25.89 -12.32
N LYS A 120 7.57 -26.97 -12.21
CA LYS A 120 9.03 -26.93 -12.19
C LYS A 120 9.60 -27.91 -13.21
N VAL A 121 10.52 -27.44 -14.04
CA VAL A 121 11.29 -28.26 -14.97
C VAL A 121 12.76 -28.05 -14.69
N THR A 122 13.51 -29.13 -14.45
CA THR A 122 14.96 -29.02 -14.25
C THR A 122 15.65 -29.23 -15.60
N VAL A 123 16.37 -28.21 -16.07
CA VAL A 123 17.16 -28.25 -17.31
C VAL A 123 18.63 -27.97 -16.96
N ASN A 124 19.55 -28.84 -17.39
CA ASN A 124 20.99 -28.67 -17.11
C ASN A 124 21.31 -28.41 -15.62
N ASN A 125 20.68 -29.15 -14.71
CA ASN A 125 20.80 -28.97 -13.25
C ASN A 125 20.36 -27.59 -12.71
N GLN A 126 19.57 -26.84 -13.47
CA GLN A 126 18.93 -25.59 -13.03
C GLN A 126 17.41 -25.77 -13.03
N ASP A 127 16.75 -25.33 -11.97
CA ASP A 127 15.29 -25.37 -11.86
C ASP A 127 14.68 -24.15 -12.57
N GLN A 128 13.82 -24.42 -13.55
CA GLN A 128 13.03 -23.43 -14.27
C GLN A 128 11.57 -23.53 -13.83
N PHE A 129 11.00 -22.41 -13.37
CA PHE A 129 9.59 -22.35 -12.95
C PHE A 129 8.69 -21.86 -14.07
N SER A 130 7.62 -22.62 -14.37
CA SER A 130 6.71 -22.38 -15.49
C SER A 130 5.36 -21.78 -15.08
N SER A 131 5.07 -21.67 -13.78
CA SER A 131 3.87 -21.03 -13.28
C SER A 131 4.12 -20.34 -11.95
N PHE A 132 3.29 -19.36 -11.61
CA PHE A 132 3.36 -18.63 -10.35
C PHE A 132 1.97 -18.22 -9.89
N GLU A 133 1.83 -18.04 -8.59
CA GLU A 133 0.69 -17.41 -7.97
C GLU A 133 1.18 -16.27 -7.07
N ILE A 134 0.62 -15.08 -7.27
CA ILE A 134 0.86 -13.93 -6.41
C ILE A 134 -0.38 -13.72 -5.56
N THR A 135 -0.21 -13.66 -4.25
CA THR A 135 -1.30 -13.38 -3.31
C THR A 135 -1.03 -12.10 -2.55
N ALA A 136 -2.06 -11.28 -2.34
CA ALA A 136 -2.04 -10.12 -1.46
C ALA A 136 -3.15 -10.24 -0.42
N THR A 137 -2.78 -10.33 0.85
CA THR A 137 -3.74 -10.40 1.97
C THR A 137 -3.63 -9.15 2.84
N PRO A 138 -4.73 -8.66 3.42
CA PRO A 138 -4.67 -7.53 4.34
C PRO A 138 -3.88 -7.93 5.59
N THR A 139 -2.93 -7.09 5.99
CA THR A 139 -2.14 -7.28 7.24
C THR A 139 -3.04 -7.40 8.48
N SER A 140 -4.20 -6.76 8.45
CA SER A 140 -5.26 -6.91 9.44
C SER A 140 -6.62 -6.82 8.74
N VAL A 141 -7.27 -7.97 8.60
CA VAL A 141 -8.64 -8.11 8.07
C VAL A 141 -9.60 -7.24 8.89
N GLY A 142 -10.48 -6.52 8.23
CA GLY A 142 -11.44 -5.64 8.91
C GLY A 142 -10.86 -4.28 9.31
N LYS A 143 -9.55 -4.04 9.14
CA LYS A 143 -8.89 -2.74 9.42
C LYS A 143 -8.18 -2.17 8.21
N THR A 144 -7.27 -2.93 7.64
CA THR A 144 -6.41 -2.51 6.52
C THR A 144 -7.02 -2.83 5.16
N GLY A 145 -7.87 -3.85 5.12
CA GLY A 145 -8.72 -4.23 4.02
C GLY A 145 -9.61 -5.39 4.45
N ASP A 146 -10.60 -5.72 3.63
CA ASP A 146 -11.57 -6.78 3.93
C ASP A 146 -11.34 -8.00 3.02
N ARG A 147 -10.82 -7.79 1.80
CA ARG A 147 -10.61 -8.84 0.79
C ARG A 147 -9.14 -9.21 0.62
N GLY A 148 -8.87 -10.48 0.38
CA GLY A 148 -7.61 -10.99 -0.14
C GLY A 148 -7.67 -11.05 -1.67
N PHE A 149 -6.53 -10.99 -2.33
CA PHE A 149 -6.44 -11.02 -3.80
C PHE A 149 -5.39 -12.04 -4.23
N CYS A 150 -5.66 -12.75 -5.32
CA CYS A 150 -4.74 -13.71 -5.90
C CYS A 150 -4.75 -13.55 -7.41
N ILE A 151 -3.60 -13.73 -8.05
CA ILE A 151 -3.49 -13.79 -9.50
C ILE A 151 -2.53 -14.91 -9.87
N ASP A 152 -2.81 -15.56 -10.98
CA ASP A 152 -2.00 -16.64 -11.54
C ASP A 152 -1.26 -16.17 -12.80
N GLU A 153 -0.47 -17.06 -13.40
CA GLU A 153 0.24 -16.81 -14.66
C GLU A 153 -0.70 -16.54 -15.85
N ASN A 154 -1.98 -16.90 -15.73
CA ASN A 154 -3.01 -16.62 -16.73
C ASN A 154 -3.58 -15.20 -16.61
N ASN A 155 -3.03 -14.39 -15.70
CA ASN A 155 -3.41 -13.01 -15.44
C ASN A 155 -4.87 -12.86 -14.99
N VAL A 156 -5.44 -13.88 -14.34
CA VAL A 156 -6.81 -13.87 -13.84
C VAL A 156 -6.82 -13.42 -12.38
N LEU A 157 -7.18 -12.15 -12.15
CA LEU A 157 -7.30 -11.60 -10.80
C LEU A 157 -8.56 -12.15 -10.11
N ARG A 158 -8.35 -12.81 -8.97
CA ARG A 158 -9.39 -13.34 -8.08
C ARG A 158 -9.29 -12.69 -6.70
N PHE A 159 -10.35 -12.80 -5.92
CA PHE A 159 -10.41 -12.31 -4.55
C PHE A 159 -11.07 -13.32 -3.62
N ASP A 160 -10.72 -13.18 -2.33
CA ASP A 160 -11.31 -13.90 -1.21
C ASP A 160 -12.01 -12.89 -0.28
N PRO A 161 -13.34 -12.98 -0.09
CA PRO A 161 -14.07 -12.13 0.85
C PRO A 161 -13.64 -12.26 2.31
N ALA A 162 -13.00 -13.37 2.69
CA ALA A 162 -12.54 -13.60 4.05
C ALA A 162 -11.18 -12.95 4.35
N GLY A 163 -10.53 -12.35 3.34
CA GLY A 163 -9.21 -11.74 3.53
C GLY A 163 -8.05 -12.75 3.55
N ALA A 164 -8.27 -14.00 3.15
CA ALA A 164 -7.24 -15.02 3.08
C ALA A 164 -6.80 -15.28 1.63
N THR A 165 -6.16 -16.42 1.38
CA THR A 165 -5.60 -16.82 0.08
C THR A 165 -6.52 -17.76 -0.70
N ASN A 166 -7.75 -18.01 -0.23
CA ASN A 166 -8.70 -18.89 -0.93
C ASN A 166 -9.50 -18.11 -1.99
N CYS A 167 -8.78 -17.60 -3.00
CA CYS A 167 -9.36 -16.71 -4.00
C CYS A 167 -10.23 -17.47 -5.01
N THR A 168 -11.52 -17.55 -4.71
CA THR A 168 -12.52 -18.30 -5.51
C THR A 168 -13.34 -17.42 -6.44
N GLN A 169 -13.40 -16.10 -6.20
CA GLN A 169 -14.24 -15.17 -6.98
C GLN A 169 -13.38 -14.32 -7.91
N THR A 170 -13.79 -14.12 -9.16
CA THR A 170 -13.08 -13.24 -10.10
C THR A 170 -13.36 -11.77 -9.80
N VAL A 171 -12.32 -10.94 -9.81
CA VAL A 171 -12.50 -9.48 -9.78
C VAL A 171 -12.91 -9.03 -11.19
N GLN A 172 -14.12 -8.49 -11.34
CA GLN A 172 -14.57 -7.84 -12.57
C GLN A 172 -13.90 -6.48 -12.77
#